data_AF-M3TTK2-F1
#
_entry.id   AF-M3TTK2-F1
#
_cell.length_a   1.000
_cell.length_b   1.000
_cell.length_c   1.000
_cell.angle_alpha   90.00
_cell.angle_beta   90.00
_cell.angle_gamma   90.00
#
_symmetry.space_group_name_H-M   'P 1'
#
loop_
_entity.id
_entity.type
_entity.pdbx_description
1 polymer ?
#
loop_
_entity_poly.entity_id
_entity_poly.type
_entity_poly.pdbx_seq_one_letter_code
_entity_poly.pdbx_strand_id
1 'polypeptide(L)'
;MKHKTKDFDQIVSAIKNGEMNVNGEMAKAMPIDEDKPGFGQFYCGVCDKHFISQAVYLKHCTQGPHKSKVKRVQKEKPWTVEDAKGRIDNGPKLGRKPWDNDLNLPVNQNQANQ
;
A
#
# COMPACT_ATOMS: atom_id res chain seq x y z
N MET A 1 -10.88 -0.55 -10.75
CA MET A 1 -10.02 -1.66 -10.30
C MET A 1 -10.87 -2.66 -9.53
N LYS A 2 -10.90 -3.93 -9.96
CA LYS A 2 -11.81 -4.96 -9.41
C LYS A 2 -11.23 -5.74 -8.21
N HIS A 3 -9.93 -5.63 -7.93
CA HIS A 3 -9.29 -6.24 -6.76
C HIS A 3 -8.40 -5.22 -6.07
N LYS A 4 -8.76 -4.82 -4.85
CA LYS A 4 -7.99 -3.92 -4.01
C LYS A 4 -7.77 -4.58 -2.65
N THR A 5 -6.57 -4.45 -2.12
CA THR A 5 -6.26 -4.75 -0.72
C THR A 5 -6.14 -3.45 0.05
N LYS A 6 -6.26 -3.51 1.37
CA LYS A 6 -5.95 -2.36 2.24
C LYS A 6 -4.57 -1.78 1.94
N ASP A 7 -4.49 -0.46 1.89
CA ASP A 7 -3.25 0.26 1.68
C ASP A 7 -2.40 0.29 2.96
N PHE A 8 -1.11 0.61 2.83
CA PHE A 8 -0.17 0.54 3.94
C PHE A 8 -0.48 1.55 5.06
N ASP A 9 -0.85 2.76 4.67
CA ASP A 9 -1.28 3.83 5.55
C ASP A 9 -2.56 3.46 6.33
N GLN A 10 -3.53 2.83 5.65
CA GLN A 10 -4.76 2.32 6.27
C GLN A 10 -4.48 1.24 7.32
N ILE A 11 -3.51 0.35 7.04
CA ILE A 11 -3.09 -0.68 8.00
C ILE A 11 -2.44 -0.02 9.22
N VAL A 12 -1.53 0.93 9.00
CA VAL A 12 -0.84 1.63 10.09
C VAL A 12 -1.82 2.45 10.93
N SER A 13 -2.79 3.12 10.31
CA SER A 13 -3.81 3.89 11.04
C SER A 13 -4.70 2.98 11.90
N ALA A 14 -5.16 1.85 11.36
CA ALA A 14 -5.98 0.90 12.13
C ALA A 14 -5.23 0.30 13.33
N ILE A 15 -3.92 0.07 13.21
CA ILE A 15 -3.08 -0.34 14.35
C ILE A 15 -2.95 0.77 15.39
N LYS A 16 -2.74 2.02 14.96
CA LYS A 16 -2.69 3.18 15.87
C LYS A 16 -4.01 3.43 16.59
N ASN A 17 -5.13 3.18 15.91
CA ASN A 17 -6.47 3.29 16.47
C ASN A 17 -6.81 2.12 17.42
N GLY A 18 -5.96 1.10 17.50
CA GLY A 18 -6.21 -0.08 18.33
C GLY A 18 -7.25 -1.05 17.78
N GLU A 19 -7.62 -0.93 16.50
CA GLU A 19 -8.56 -1.85 15.85
C GLU A 19 -7.95 -3.24 15.64
N MET A 20 -6.63 -3.30 15.45
CA MET A 20 -5.86 -4.53 15.32
C MET A 20 -4.46 -4.39 15.91
N ASN A 21 -3.84 -5.53 16.24
CA ASN A 21 -2.46 -5.56 16.73
C ASN A 21 -1.44 -5.60 15.58
N VAL A 22 -0.16 -5.46 15.94
CA VAL A 22 0.95 -5.49 14.97
C VAL A 22 1.10 -6.82 14.23
N ASN A 23 0.57 -7.91 14.79
CA ASN A 23 0.54 -9.24 14.17
C ASN A 23 -0.70 -9.43 13.27
N GLY A 24 -1.58 -8.44 13.18
CA GLY A 24 -2.78 -8.47 12.35
C GLY A 24 -3.99 -9.17 12.97
N GLU A 25 -3.96 -9.49 14.26
CA GLU A 25 -5.16 -9.94 14.98
C GLU A 25 -6.07 -8.75 15.26
N MET A 26 -7.37 -8.92 15.02
CA MET A 26 -8.38 -7.90 15.32
C MET A 26 -8.58 -7.79 16.83
N ALA A 27 -8.75 -6.58 17.35
CA ALA A 27 -9.03 -6.35 18.76
C ALA A 27 -10.45 -6.80 19.15
N LYS A 28 -11.39 -6.74 18.20
CA LYS A 28 -12.77 -7.20 18.38
C LYS A 28 -13.01 -8.49 17.60
N ALA A 29 -13.79 -9.40 18.18
CA ALA A 29 -14.29 -10.56 17.47
C ALA A 29 -15.11 -10.13 16.25
N MET A 30 -14.77 -10.68 15.09
CA MET A 30 -15.47 -10.41 13.84
C MET A 30 -16.85 -11.09 13.83
N PRO A 31 -17.89 -10.46 13.26
CA PRO A 31 -19.16 -11.11 13.07
C PRO A 31 -19.01 -12.34 12.17
N ILE A 32 -19.83 -13.34 12.42
CA ILE A 32 -19.91 -14.55 11.57
C ILE A 32 -20.45 -14.11 10.21
N ASP A 33 -19.68 -14.40 9.17
CA ASP A 33 -19.97 -14.02 7.78
C ASP A 33 -19.83 -15.26 6.90
N GLU A 34 -20.95 -15.76 6.37
CA GLU A 34 -21.03 -17.01 5.60
C GLU A 34 -20.36 -16.92 4.23
N ASP A 35 -20.23 -15.72 3.66
CA ASP A 35 -19.62 -15.52 2.34
C ASP A 35 -18.08 -15.60 2.40
N LYS A 36 -17.51 -15.56 3.61
CA LYS A 36 -16.06 -15.55 3.84
C LYS A 36 -15.55 -16.91 4.29
N PRO A 37 -14.33 -17.30 3.88
CA PRO A 37 -13.74 -18.55 4.33
C PRO A 37 -13.56 -18.52 5.86
N GLY A 38 -13.86 -19.65 6.50
CA GLY A 38 -13.81 -19.77 7.96
C GLY A 38 -14.80 -18.88 8.68
N PHE A 39 -15.94 -18.57 8.06
CA PHE A 39 -17.01 -17.72 8.60
C PHE A 39 -16.53 -16.31 9.02
N GLY A 40 -15.46 -15.82 8.37
CA GLY A 40 -14.84 -14.53 8.69
C GLY A 40 -14.07 -14.50 10.02
N GLN A 41 -13.96 -15.62 10.74
CA GLN A 41 -13.38 -15.65 12.09
C GLN A 41 -11.85 -15.55 12.10
N PHE A 42 -11.18 -16.19 11.13
CA PHE A 42 -9.73 -16.20 11.06
C PHE A 42 -9.23 -15.19 10.02
N TYR A 43 -9.00 -13.95 10.44
CA TYR A 43 -8.60 -12.85 9.56
C TYR A 43 -7.27 -12.21 10.01
N CYS A 44 -6.38 -11.98 9.04
CA CYS A 44 -5.16 -11.18 9.25
C CYS A 44 -5.34 -9.79 8.66
N GLY A 45 -5.39 -8.76 9.51
CA GLY A 45 -5.55 -7.36 9.08
C GLY A 45 -4.36 -6.79 8.32
N VAL A 46 -3.13 -7.21 8.66
CA VAL A 46 -1.90 -6.74 8.00
C VAL A 46 -1.79 -7.28 6.56
N CYS A 47 -2.33 -8.48 6.32
CA CYS A 47 -2.27 -9.13 5.02
C CYS A 47 -3.57 -9.01 4.23
N ASP A 48 -4.64 -8.54 4.86
CA ASP A 48 -5.99 -8.46 4.32
C ASP A 48 -6.49 -9.79 3.75
N LYS A 49 -6.35 -10.87 4.55
CA LYS A 49 -6.66 -12.24 4.14
C LYS A 49 -7.47 -12.97 5.21
N HIS A 50 -8.49 -13.70 4.74
CA HIS A 50 -9.30 -14.61 5.54
C HIS A 50 -8.81 -16.05 5.34
N PHE A 51 -8.90 -16.86 6.39
CA PHE A 51 -8.44 -18.24 6.43
C PHE A 51 -9.56 -19.18 6.88
N ILE A 52 -9.48 -20.43 6.44
CA ILE A 52 -10.52 -21.43 6.71
C ILE A 52 -10.45 -21.94 8.16
N SER A 53 -9.25 -22.08 8.73
CA SER A 53 -9.04 -22.62 10.07
C SER A 53 -7.93 -21.89 10.83
N GLN A 54 -7.98 -22.01 12.16
CA GLN A 54 -6.98 -21.43 13.07
C GLN A 54 -5.56 -21.94 12.78
N ALA A 55 -5.41 -23.24 12.49
CA ALA A 55 -4.11 -23.83 12.19
C ALA A 55 -3.46 -23.20 10.95
N VAL A 56 -4.25 -22.85 9.93
CA VAL A 56 -3.77 -22.19 8.72
C VAL A 56 -3.40 -20.73 9.01
N TYR A 57 -4.20 -20.04 9.83
CA TYR A 57 -3.89 -18.68 10.30
C TYR A 57 -2.56 -18.63 11.07
N LEU A 58 -2.34 -19.53 12.03
CA LEU A 58 -1.09 -19.60 12.79
C LEU A 58 0.11 -19.93 11.88
N LYS A 59 -0.08 -20.83 10.91
CA LYS A 59 0.94 -21.11 9.88
C LYS A 59 1.24 -19.87 9.05
N HIS A 60 0.24 -19.04 8.72
CA HIS A 60 0.42 -17.78 8.00
C HIS A 60 1.30 -16.79 8.79
N CYS A 61 1.04 -16.62 10.09
CA CYS A 61 1.79 -15.69 10.95
C CYS A 61 3.29 -16.05 11.02
N THR A 62 3.64 -17.32 10.86
CA THR A 62 5.05 -17.76 10.88
C THR A 62 5.78 -17.57 9.54
N GLN A 63 5.06 -17.33 8.44
CA GLN A 63 5.65 -17.18 7.10
C GLN A 63 6.46 -15.88 6.95
N GLY A 64 7.50 -15.95 6.11
CA GLY A 64 8.37 -14.81 5.78
C GLY A 64 7.63 -13.56 5.28
N PRO A 65 6.65 -13.66 4.35
CA PRO A 65 5.91 -12.50 3.84
C PRO A 65 5.15 -11.75 4.93
N HIS A 66 4.52 -12.48 5.85
CA HIS A 66 3.82 -11.88 6.98
C HIS A 66 4.81 -11.13 7.88
N LYS A 67 5.89 -11.80 8.30
CA LYS A 67 6.94 -11.21 9.14
C LYS A 67 7.58 -9.97 8.50
N SER A 68 7.76 -9.97 7.18
CA SER A 68 8.28 -8.82 6.44
C SER A 68 7.32 -7.63 6.51
N LYS A 69 6.02 -7.85 6.31
CA LYS A 69 5.00 -6.79 6.45
C LYS A 69 4.90 -6.25 7.86
N VAL A 70 4.91 -7.12 8.88
CA VAL A 70 4.90 -6.70 10.30
C VAL A 70 6.11 -5.82 10.61
N LYS A 71 7.30 -6.21 10.14
CA LYS A 71 8.51 -5.38 10.27
C LYS A 71 8.36 -4.03 9.58
N ARG A 72 7.74 -3.99 8.39
CA ARG A 72 7.50 -2.74 7.65
C ARG A 72 6.60 -1.80 8.43
N VAL A 73 5.47 -2.31 8.93
CA VAL A 73 4.49 -1.58 9.73
C VAL A 73 5.12 -0.99 11.01
N GLN A 74 6.03 -1.71 11.65
CA GLN A 74 6.69 -1.26 12.87
C GLN A 74 7.78 -0.20 12.63
N LYS A 75 8.48 -0.28 11.48
CA LYS A 75 9.68 0.53 11.22
C LYS A 75 9.40 1.78 10.41
N GLU A 76 8.49 1.71 9.44
CA GLU A 76 8.31 2.75 8.44
C GLU A 76 7.15 3.69 8.80
N LYS A 77 7.36 4.99 8.59
CA LYS A 77 6.29 5.99 8.65
C LYS A 77 5.38 5.79 7.42
N PRO A 78 4.04 5.80 7.59
CA PRO A 78 3.13 5.76 6.45
C PRO A 78 3.31 7.02 5.60
N TRP A 79 3.30 6.85 4.28
CA TRP A 79 3.35 7.95 3.33
C TRP A 79 2.05 8.72 3.35
N THR A 80 2.12 10.05 3.42
CA THR A 80 0.94 10.92 3.48
C THR A 80 0.82 11.82 2.25
N VAL A 81 -0.38 12.38 2.03
CA VAL A 81 -0.62 13.29 0.89
C VAL A 81 0.21 14.56 1.02
N GLU A 82 0.51 15.00 2.25
CA GLU A 82 1.40 16.12 2.55
C GLU A 82 2.82 15.82 2.09
N ASP A 83 3.31 14.60 2.32
CA ASP A 83 4.62 14.15 1.82
C ASP A 83 4.64 14.17 0.28
N ALA A 84 3.52 13.86 -0.39
CA ALA A 84 3.37 13.89 -1.85
C ALA A 84 3.25 15.32 -2.44
N LYS A 85 2.76 16.28 -1.67
CA LYS A 85 2.75 17.71 -2.07
C LYS A 85 4.14 18.34 -1.95
N GLY A 86 5.04 17.73 -1.18
CA GLY A 86 6.46 18.07 -1.12
C GLY A 86 7.14 17.83 -2.47
N ARG A 87 8.19 18.62 -2.76
CA ARG A 87 8.91 18.75 -4.04
C ARG A 87 8.07 18.27 -5.25
N ILE A 88 7.29 19.17 -5.80
CA ILE A 88 6.80 19.10 -7.18
C ILE A 88 8.06 19.04 -8.06
N ASP A 89 8.59 17.86 -8.29
CA ASP A 89 9.52 17.59 -9.39
C ASP A 89 8.71 17.56 -10.70
N ASN A 90 8.02 18.66 -10.97
CA ASN A 90 8.02 19.20 -12.32
C ASN A 90 9.36 19.93 -12.45
N GLY A 91 10.48 19.23 -12.26
CA GLY A 91 11.81 19.79 -12.39
C GLY A 91 11.91 20.55 -13.71
N PRO A 92 12.84 21.52 -13.81
CA PRO A 92 13.06 22.20 -15.07
C PRO A 92 13.17 21.15 -16.16
N LYS A 93 12.33 21.24 -17.20
CA LYS A 93 12.26 20.24 -18.29
C LYS A 93 13.70 19.85 -18.60
N LEU A 94 14.08 18.61 -18.27
CA LEU A 94 15.39 18.11 -18.68
C LEU A 94 15.39 18.31 -20.19
N GLY A 95 16.27 19.19 -20.68
CA GLY A 95 16.38 19.44 -22.11
C GLY A 95 16.42 18.10 -22.83
N ARG A 96 15.80 18.02 -24.02
CA ARG A 96 15.66 16.80 -24.81
C ARG A 96 16.90 15.92 -24.66
N LYS A 97 16.69 14.68 -24.21
CA LYS A 97 17.77 13.75 -23.99
C LYS A 97 18.37 13.41 -25.37
N PRO A 98 19.67 13.06 -25.47
CA PRO A 98 20.31 12.77 -26.75
C PRO A 98 19.67 11.63 -27.56
N TRP A 99 18.82 10.81 -26.93
CA TRP A 99 18.04 9.73 -27.55
C TRP A 99 16.58 10.10 -27.82
N ASP A 100 16.22 11.39 -27.77
CA ASP A 100 14.92 11.91 -28.24
C ASP A 100 15.00 12.40 -29.71
N ASN A 101 16.04 11.99 -30.45
CA ASN A 101 16.36 12.49 -31.81
C ASN A 101 15.68 11.69 -32.93
N ASP A 102 15.02 10.59 -32.59
CA ASP A 102 14.35 9.63 -33.48
C ASP A 102 12.87 9.95 -33.71
N LEU A 103 12.33 10.91 -32.95
CA LEU A 103 11.01 11.49 -33.21
C LEU A 103 11.20 12.85 -33.88
N ASN A 104 11.14 12.86 -35.22
CA ASN A 104 11.25 14.04 -36.09
C ASN A 104 10.07 15.03 -35.88
N LEU A 105 9.95 15.57 -34.66
CA LEU A 105 8.93 16.51 -34.24
C LEU A 105 9.51 17.94 -34.38
N PRO A 106 8.86 18.82 -35.15
CA PRO A 106 9.37 20.16 -35.40
C PRO A 106 9.39 21.00 -34.11
N VAL A 107 10.51 21.66 -33.87
CA VAL A 107 10.69 22.64 -32.79
C VAL A 107 9.87 23.88 -33.15
N ASN A 108 8.74 24.10 -32.48
CA ASN A 108 8.04 25.39 -32.60
C ASN A 108 8.79 26.44 -31.77
N GLN A 109 9.62 27.23 -32.46
CA GLN A 109 10.29 28.40 -31.93
C GLN A 109 9.31 29.57 -31.82
N ASN A 110 8.37 29.51 -30.88
CA ASN A 110 7.66 30.72 -30.50
C ASN A 110 8.54 31.52 -29.55
N GLN A 111 9.27 32.42 -30.19
CA GLN A 111 10.11 33.47 -29.66
C GLN A 111 9.37 34.22 -28.55
N ALA A 112 9.93 34.17 -27.34
CA ALA A 112 9.71 35.20 -26.34
C ALA A 112 10.39 36.48 -26.86
N ASN A 113 9.61 37.35 -27.48
CA ASN A 113 9.91 38.77 -27.64
C ASN A 113 8.59 39.51 -27.89
N GLN A 114 7.98 39.94 -26.79
CA GLN A 114 7.24 41.20 -26.61
C GLN A 114 6.97 41.40 -25.12
#